data_AF-A0A1F4PXV4-F1
#
_entry.id   AF-A0A1F4PXV4-F1
#
_cell.length_a   1.000
_cell.length_b   1.000
_cell.length_c   1.000
_cell.angle_alpha   90.00
_cell.angle_beta   90.00
_cell.angle_gamma   90.00
#
_symmetry.space_group_name_H-M   'P 1'
#
loop_
_entity.id
_entity.type
_entity.pdbx_description
1 polymer ?
#
loop_
_entity_poly.entity_id
_entity_poly.type
_entity_poly.pdbx_seq_one_letter_code
_entity_poly.pdbx_strand_id
1 'polypeptide(L)' 'MGLTLRLDKMTVRDKLQALEEIWDDLCRFAKVIPSLSWHADVLRAREKRIQQGSSRFTHWAEAERKIRRRAR' A
#
# COMPACT_ATOMS: atom_id res chain seq x y z
N MET A 1 4.64 25.81 -6.34
CA MET A 1 5.55 25.28 -7.40
C MET A 1 5.37 23.78 -7.44
N GLY A 2 5.05 23.21 -8.61
CA GLY A 2 4.89 21.77 -8.78
C GLY A 2 6.23 21.12 -9.10
N LEU A 3 6.50 19.95 -8.52
CA LEU A 3 7.61 19.10 -8.92
C LEU A 3 7.23 18.37 -10.21
N THR A 4 7.96 18.60 -11.30
CA THR A 4 7.77 17.86 -12.57
C THR A 4 8.83 16.79 -12.70
N LEU A 5 8.46 15.52 -12.51
CA LEU A 5 9.33 14.38 -12.76
C LEU A 5 9.26 13.97 -14.24
N ARG A 6 10.42 13.86 -14.89
CA ARG A 6 10.56 13.35 -16.27
C ARG A 6 10.42 11.82 -16.30
N LEU A 7 9.26 11.31 -15.90
CA LEU A 7 8.97 9.88 -15.81
C LEU A 7 9.11 9.17 -17.17
N ASP A 8 9.01 9.90 -18.28
CA ASP A 8 9.24 9.42 -19.65
C ASP A 8 10.70 9.02 -19.90
N LYS A 9 11.65 9.56 -19.13
CA LYS A 9 13.10 9.32 -19.29
C LYS A 9 13.66 8.30 -18.29
N MET A 10 12.85 7.86 -17.33
CA MET A 10 13.26 6.93 -16.28
C MET A 10 13.02 5.49 -16.71
N THR A 11 14.00 4.61 -16.43
CA THR A 11 13.77 3.17 -16.53
C THR A 11 12.77 2.71 -15.46
N VAL A 12 12.23 1.49 -15.60
CA VAL A 12 11.37 0.91 -14.56
C VAL A 12 12.09 0.84 -13.21
N ARG A 13 13.38 0.49 -13.21
CA ARG A 13 14.22 0.47 -12.00
C ARG A 13 14.27 1.84 -11.34
N ASP A 14 14.56 2.89 -12.11
CA ASP A 14 14.66 4.25 -11.56
C ASP A 14 13.34 4.71 -10.95
N LYS A 15 12.21 4.36 -11.59
CA LYS A 15 10.88 4.69 -11.06
C LYS A 15 10.61 4.01 -9.73
N LEU A 16 10.97 2.73 -9.62
CA LEU A 16 10.80 1.97 -8.38
C LEU A 16 11.68 2.54 -7.27
N GLN A 17 12.95 2.83 -7.57
CA GLN A 17 13.87 3.45 -6.62
C GLN A 17 13.35 4.82 -6.13
N ALA A 18 12.85 5.65 -7.04
CA ALA A 18 12.28 6.94 -6.67
C ALA A 18 11.03 6.80 -5.79
N LEU A 19 10.17 5.80 -6.07
CA LEU A 19 9.03 5.50 -5.22
C LEU A 19 9.46 5.06 -3.81
N GLU A 20 10.50 4.23 -3.69
CA GLU A 20 11.05 3.78 -2.41
C GLU A 20 11.64 4.94 -1.61
N GLU A 21 12.42 5.82 -2.24
CA GLU A 21 12.99 7.00 -1.57
C GLU A 21 11.92 7.99 -1.10
N ILE A 22 10.92 8.26 -1.93
CA ILE A 22 9.78 9.10 -1.56
C ILE A 22 9.04 8.46 -0.38
N TRP A 23 8.81 7.14 -0.44
CA TRP A 23 8.10 6.43 0.62
C TRP A 23 8.86 6.45 1.94
N ASP A 24 10.16 6.23 1.92
CA ASP A 24 11.03 6.28 3.09
C ASP A 24 11.06 7.66 3.75
N ASP A 25 11.09 8.73 2.94
CA ASP A 25 11.03 10.10 3.46
C ASP A 25 9.67 10.40 4.11
N LEU A 26 8.57 10.07 3.44
CA LEU A 26 7.21 10.22 3.99
C LEU A 26 7.05 9.45 5.32
N CYS A 27 7.62 8.26 5.43
CA CYS A 27 7.56 7.45 6.65
C CYS A 27 8.20 8.16 7.86
N ARG A 28 9.24 8.97 7.66
CA ARG A 28 9.88 9.75 8.75
C ARG A 28 8.92 10.76 9.37
N PHE A 29 7.94 11.22 8.60
CA PHE A 29 6.93 12.20 8.99
C PHE A 29 5.54 11.58 9.17
N ALA A 30 5.43 10.25 9.27
CA ALA A 30 4.14 9.56 9.29
C ALA A 30 3.16 10.07 10.36
N LYS A 31 3.66 10.56 11.50
CA LYS A 31 2.84 11.11 12.60
C LYS A 31 2.13 12.42 12.24
N VAL A 32 2.65 13.18 11.28
CA VAL A 32 2.11 14.48 10.87
C VAL A 32 1.35 14.41 9.54
N ILE A 33 1.39 13.26 8.86
CA ILE A 33 0.62 13.03 7.64
C ILE A 33 -0.77 12.49 8.04
N PRO A 34 -1.85 13.29 7.88
CA PRO A 34 -3.18 12.80 8.21
C PRO A 34 -3.56 11.65 7.27
N SER A 35 -4.19 10.62 7.83
CA SER A 35 -4.83 9.61 7.01
C SER A 35 -5.93 10.26 6.17
N LEU A 36 -6.00 9.89 4.88
CA LEU A 36 -7.10 10.30 4.02
C LEU A 36 -8.42 9.79 4.59
N SER A 37 -9.49 10.57 4.47
CA SER A 37 -10.80 10.26 5.04
C SER A 37 -11.31 8.86 4.67
N TRP A 38 -11.07 8.45 3.41
CA TRP A 38 -11.49 7.14 2.90
C TRP A 38 -10.77 5.96 3.57
N HIS A 39 -9.60 6.15 4.18
CA HIS A 39 -8.90 5.08 4.91
C HIS A 39 -9.79 4.51 6.03
N ALA A 40 -10.46 5.40 6.77
CA ALA A 40 -11.34 4.99 7.86
C ALA A 40 -12.55 4.20 7.34
N ASP A 41 -13.12 4.59 6.20
CA ASP A 41 -14.23 3.88 5.56
C ASP A 41 -13.84 2.45 5.16
N VAL A 42 -12.65 2.29 4.56
CA VAL A 42 -12.13 0.98 4.16
C VAL A 42 -11.86 0.09 5.36
N LEU A 43 -11.31 0.63 6.45
CA LEU A 43 -11.08 -0.12 7.69
C LEU A 43 -12.39 -0.57 8.34
N ARG A 44 -13.38 0.33 8.47
CA ARG A 44 -14.73 -0.02 8.98
C ARG A 44 -15.40 -1.10 8.13
N ALA A 45 -15.31 -0.99 6.81
CA ALA A 45 -15.89 -1.99 5.92
C ALA A 45 -15.21 -3.36 6.07
N ARG A 46 -13.88 -3.39 6.28
CA ARG A 46 -13.12 -4.63 6.54
C ARG A 46 -13.50 -5.25 7.88
N GLU A 47 -13.60 -4.44 8.93
CA GLU A 47 -14.00 -4.89 10.26
C GLU A 47 -15.41 -5.49 10.26
N LYS A 48 -16.37 -4.81 9.63
CA LYS A 48 -17.74 -5.33 9.46
C LYS A 48 -17.75 -6.70 8.78
N ARG A 49 -16.94 -6.91 7.74
CA ARG A 49 -16.86 -8.21 7.06
C ARG A 49 -16.31 -9.32 7.95
N ILE A 50 -15.38 -8.99 8.85
CA ILE A 50 -14.84 -9.94 9.83
C ILE A 50 -15.91 -10.30 10.86
N GLN A 51 -16.61 -9.31 11.41
CA GLN A 51 -17.73 -9.52 12.35
C GLN A 51 -18.85 -10.37 11.73
N GLN A 52 -19.12 -10.19 10.44
CA GLN A 52 -20.10 -10.97 9.68
C GLN A 52 -19.62 -12.36 9.27
N GLY A 53 -18.36 -12.74 9.54
CA GLY A 53 -17.78 -14.02 9.13
C GLY A 53 -17.44 -14.13 7.64
N SER A 54 -17.71 -13.11 6.84
CA SER A 54 -17.40 -13.05 5.39
C SER A 54 -15.92 -12.78 5.09
N SER A 55 -15.12 -12.48 6.11
CA SER A 55 -13.67 -12.30 6.01
C SER A 55 -13.01 -12.83 7.28
N ARG A 56 -11.76 -13.30 7.16
CA ARG A 56 -10.97 -13.79 8.29
C ARG A 56 -9.52 -13.35 8.14
N PHE A 57 -8.84 -13.22 9.28
CA PHE A 57 -7.39 -13.14 9.28
C PHE A 57 -6.80 -14.47 8.80
N THR A 58 -5.65 -14.39 8.14
CA THR A 58 -4.86 -15.54 7.69
C THR A 58 -3.40 -15.28 8.05
N HIS A 59 -2.66 -16.34 8.30
CA HIS A 59 -1.22 -16.22 8.53
C HIS A 59 -0.55 -15.68 7.28
N TRP A 60 0.40 -14.76 7.47
CA TRP A 60 1.13 -14.13 6.37
C TRP A 60 1.74 -15.14 5.40
N ALA A 61 2.38 -16.19 5.91
CA ALA A 61 2.96 -17.27 5.10
C ALA A 61 1.92 -18.00 4.24
N GLU A 62 0.68 -18.16 4.71
CA GLU A 62 -0.41 -18.76 3.93
C GLU A 62 -0.88 -17.81 2.82
N ALA A 63 -1.05 -16.53 3.15
CA ALA A 63 -1.39 -15.50 2.17
C ALA A 63 -0.35 -15.40 1.05
N GLU A 64 0.93 -15.39 1.40
CA GLU A 64 2.04 -15.35 0.44
C GLU A 64 1.99 -16.55 -0.52
N ARG A 65 1.89 -17.77 0.01
CA ARG A 65 1.77 -18.99 -0.83
C ARG A 65 0.60 -18.90 -1.80
N LYS A 66 -0.56 -18.42 -1.33
CA LYS A 66 -1.76 -18.28 -2.15
C LYS A 66 -1.58 -17.27 -3.28
N ILE A 67 -0.92 -16.14 -3.01
CA ILE A 67 -0.62 -15.10 -4.01
C ILE A 67 0.35 -15.66 -5.06
N ARG A 68 1.47 -16.27 -4.63
CA ARG A 68 2.46 -16.84 -5.54
C ARG A 68 1.88 -17.92 -6.43
N ARG A 69 0.93 -18.73 -5.94
CA ARG A 69 0.23 -19.74 -6.76
C ARG A 69 -0.68 -19.12 -7.83
N ARG A 70 -1.23 -17.93 -7.59
CA ARG A 70 -2.13 -17.23 -8.54
C ARG A 70 -1.40 -16.36 -9.55
N ALA A 71 -0.19 -15.92 -9.23
CA ALA A 71 0.65 -15.11 -10.09
C ALA A 71 1.54 -15.93 -11.04
N ARG A 72 1.49 -17.26 -10.95
CA ARG A 72 2.02 -18.20 -11.94
C ARG A 72 0.91 -18.55 -12.91
#